data_AF-A0A959KM57-F1
#
_entry.id   AF-A0A959KM57-F1
#
_cell.length_a   1.000
_cell.length_b   1.000
_cell.length_c   1.000
_cell.angle_alpha   90.00
_cell.angle_beta   90.00
_cell.angle_gamma   90.00
#
_symmetry.space_group_name_H-M   'P 1'
#
loop_
_entity.id
_entity.type
_entity.pdbx_description
1 polymer ?
#
loop_
_entity_poly.entity_id
_entity_poly.type
_entity_poly.pdbx_seq_one_letter_code
_entity_poly.pdbx_strand_id
1 'polypeptide(L)'
;MAESMEIREPREVLREHWGYPEFRPLQEDIIRSVLAGHDTLALMPTGGGKSICFQVPALCQKGICLVVSPLIALMKDQVHQL
;
A
#
# COMPACT_ATOMS: atom_id res chain seq x y z
N MET A 1 1.08 26.41 -8.50
CA MET A 1 1.16 25.45 -9.61
C MET A 1 1.55 24.13 -9.00
N ALA A 2 0.59 23.20 -8.82
CA ALA A 2 0.92 21.86 -8.37
C ALA A 2 1.62 21.16 -9.55
N GLU A 3 2.89 20.79 -9.39
CA GLU A 3 3.52 19.87 -10.33
C GLU A 3 2.66 18.61 -10.40
N SER A 4 2.24 18.25 -11.61
CA SER A 4 1.55 16.99 -11.88
C SER A 4 2.51 15.85 -11.52
N MET A 5 2.42 15.34 -10.29
CA MET A 5 3.30 14.28 -9.83
C MET A 5 2.88 12.99 -10.54
N GLU A 6 3.80 12.40 -11.30
CA GLU A 6 3.54 11.15 -12.02
C GLU A 6 3.35 10.02 -11.00
N ILE A 7 2.10 9.60 -10.80
CA ILE A 7 1.73 8.49 -9.93
C ILE A 7 1.91 7.22 -10.74
N ARG A 8 2.73 6.28 -10.25
CA ARG A 8 2.90 4.97 -10.90
C ARG A 8 1.62 4.17 -10.80
N GLU A 9 1.32 3.36 -11.81
CA GLU A 9 0.11 2.55 -11.80
C GLU A 9 0.23 1.43 -10.75
N PRO A 10 -0.72 1.28 -9.80
CA PRO A 10 -0.56 0.36 -8.66
C PRO A 10 -0.35 -1.11 -9.04
N ARG A 11 -0.96 -1.54 -10.15
CA ARG A 11 -0.81 -2.91 -10.66
C ARG A 11 0.61 -3.19 -11.16
N GLU A 12 1.30 -2.17 -11.69
CA GLU A 12 2.69 -2.31 -12.11
C GLU A 12 3.61 -2.46 -10.90
N VAL A 13 3.39 -1.64 -9.87
CA VAL A 13 4.12 -1.72 -8.59
C VAL A 13 3.93 -3.09 -7.94
N LEU A 14 2.69 -3.59 -7.90
CA LEU A 14 2.36 -4.91 -7.38
C LEU A 14 3.15 -6.01 -8.09
N ARG A 15 3.13 -5.98 -9.44
CA ARG A 15 3.83 -6.98 -10.25
C ARG A 15 5.34 -6.91 -10.08
N GLU A 16 5.92 -5.71 -10.03
CA GLU A 16 7.37 -5.52 -9.92
C GLU A 16 7.93 -5.98 -8.57
N HIS A 17 7.24 -5.67 -7.47
CA HIS A 17 7.78 -5.91 -6.12
C HIS A 17 7.31 -7.22 -5.50
N TRP A 18 6.10 -7.69 -5.84
CA TRP A 18 5.54 -8.94 -5.30
C TRP A 18 5.36 -10.05 -6.34
N GLY A 19 5.47 -9.76 -7.64
CA GLY A 19 5.25 -10.75 -8.70
C GLY A 19 3.80 -11.21 -8.83
N TYR A 20 2.84 -10.55 -8.16
CA TYR A 20 1.43 -10.93 -8.23
C TYR A 20 0.76 -10.37 -9.48
N PRO A 21 -0.07 -11.19 -10.17
CA PRO A 21 -0.74 -10.76 -11.39
C PRO A 21 -1.92 -9.82 -11.12
N GLU A 22 -2.52 -9.92 -9.93
CA GLU A 22 -3.71 -9.17 -9.55
C GLU A 22 -3.78 -8.95 -8.03
N PHE A 23 -4.55 -7.93 -7.64
CA PHE A 23 -4.88 -7.67 -6.26
C PHE A 23 -5.90 -8.68 -5.73
N ARG A 24 -5.84 -8.97 -4.43
CA ARG A 24 -6.94 -9.66 -3.73
C ARG A 24 -8.16 -8.74 -3.63
N PRO A 25 -9.37 -9.28 -3.37
CA PRO A 25 -10.56 -8.48 -3.20
C PRO A 25 -10.36 -7.31 -2.24
N LEU A 26 -10.95 -6.15 -2.57
CA LEU A 26 -10.90 -4.88 -1.84
C LEU A 26 -9.55 -4.14 -1.83
N GLN A 27 -8.41 -4.81 -2.08
CA GLN A 27 -7.11 -4.15 -2.00
C GLN A 27 -6.98 -3.00 -3.01
N GLU A 28 -7.40 -3.23 -4.26
CA GLU A 28 -7.31 -2.20 -5.30
C GLU A 28 -8.17 -0.97 -4.98
N ASP A 29 -9.38 -1.18 -4.48
CA ASP A 29 -10.30 -0.09 -4.11
C ASP A 29 -9.72 0.74 -2.95
N ILE A 30 -9.16 0.09 -1.93
CA ILE A 30 -8.50 0.76 -0.81
C ILE A 30 -7.30 1.57 -1.31
N ILE A 31 -6.44 0.96 -2.13
CA ILE A 31 -5.23 1.61 -2.69
C ILE A 31 -5.61 2.84 -3.52
N ARG A 32 -6.61 2.73 -4.39
CA ARG A 32 -7.07 3.85 -5.21
C ARG A 32 -7.68 4.96 -4.36
N SER A 33 -8.42 4.63 -3.30
CA SER A 33 -8.93 5.61 -2.33
C SER A 33 -7.80 6.39 -1.65
N VAL A 34 -6.76 5.68 -1.19
CA VAL A 34 -5.57 6.31 -0.58
C VAL A 34 -4.82 7.18 -1.58
N LEU A 35 -4.61 6.71 -2.81
CA LEU A 35 -3.92 7.47 -3.86
C LEU A 35 -4.70 8.70 -4.33
N ALA A 36 -6.02 8.70 -4.20
CA ALA A 36 -6.88 9.85 -4.42
C ALA A 36 -6.82 10.88 -3.26
N GLY A 37 -6.07 10.59 -2.20
CA GLY A 37 -5.91 11.47 -1.04
C GLY A 37 -7.07 11.40 -0.04
N HIS A 38 -7.86 10.33 -0.05
CA HIS A 38 -8.96 10.16 0.89
C HIS A 38 -8.50 9.48 2.20
N ASP A 39 -9.00 9.97 3.33
CA ASP A 39 -8.94 9.25 4.60
C ASP A 39 -9.72 7.94 4.48
N THR A 40 -9.02 6.81 4.61
CA THR A 40 -9.57 5.49 4.27
C THR A 40 -9.48 4.54 5.46
N LEU A 41 -10.62 4.03 5.92
CA LEU A 41 -10.71 2.95 6.91
C LEU A 41 -10.89 1.60 6.21
N ALA A 42 -9.84 0.77 6.22
CA ALA A 42 -9.89 -0.56 5.65
C ALA A 42 -10.25 -1.62 6.71
N LEU A 43 -11.36 -2.34 6.50
CA LEU A 43 -11.75 -3.48 7.31
C LEU A 43 -11.40 -4.77 6.58
N MET A 44 -10.33 -5.43 7.02
CA MET A 44 -9.81 -6.65 6.38
C MET A 44 -9.56 -7.73 7.44
N PRO A 45 -9.80 -9.02 7.12
CA PRO A 45 -9.46 -10.10 8.02
C PRO A 45 -7.93 -10.25 8.16
N THR A 46 -7.49 -10.87 9.25
CA THR A 46 -6.09 -11.32 9.38
C THR A 46 -5.71 -12.21 8.19
N GLY A 47 -4.51 -11.99 7.62
CA GLY A 47 -4.07 -12.69 6.41
C GLY A 47 -4.67 -12.15 5.10
N GLY A 48 -5.62 -11.20 5.15
CA GLY A 48 -6.24 -10.57 3.97
C GLY A 48 -5.30 -9.69 3.13
N GLY A 49 -4.04 -9.53 3.52
CA GLY A 49 -3.06 -8.74 2.77
C GLY A 49 -3.18 -7.23 3.00
N LYS A 50 -3.58 -6.81 4.21
CA LYS A 50 -3.74 -5.38 4.56
C LYS A 50 -2.46 -4.53 4.38
N SER A 51 -1.28 -5.15 4.43
CA SER A 51 -0.01 -4.42 4.30
C SER A 51 0.21 -3.85 2.91
N ILE A 52 -0.17 -4.60 1.87
CA ILE A 52 -0.11 -4.15 0.47
C ILE A 52 -0.90 -2.85 0.27
N CYS A 53 -2.00 -2.67 1.02
CA CYS A 53 -2.86 -1.49 0.92
C CYS A 53 -2.20 -0.18 1.36
N PHE A 54 -1.08 -0.21 2.09
CA PHE A 54 -0.28 0.99 2.38
C PHE A 54 1.13 0.95 1.75
N GLN A 55 1.67 -0.24 1.47
CA GLN A 55 2.99 -0.40 0.84
C GLN A 55 2.97 -0.04 -0.65
N VAL A 56 1.96 -0.48 -1.41
CA VAL A 56 1.86 -0.14 -2.83
C VAL A 56 1.68 1.36 -3.03
N PRO A 57 0.76 2.07 -2.34
CA PRO A 57 0.66 3.52 -2.46
C PRO A 57 1.96 4.26 -2.13
N ALA A 58 2.71 3.78 -1.12
CA ALA A 58 3.99 4.36 -0.72
C ALA A 58 5.05 4.32 -1.83
N LEU A 59 4.96 3.34 -2.73
CA LEU A 59 5.86 3.17 -3.87
C LEU A 59 5.32 3.83 -5.15
N CYS A 60 4.05 4.20 -5.19
CA CYS A 60 3.43 4.84 -6.34
C CYS A 60 3.73 6.35 -6.44
N GLN A 61 4.09 6.99 -5.33
CA GLN A 61 4.30 8.43 -5.23
C GLN A 61 5.65 8.74 -4.57
N LYS A 62 6.28 9.85 -4.94
CA LYS A 62 7.44 10.38 -4.22
C LYS A 62 7.03 10.80 -2.80
N GLY A 63 7.87 10.49 -1.82
CA GLY A 63 7.64 10.86 -0.42
C GLY A 63 8.01 9.75 0.54
N ILE A 64 7.52 9.86 1.78
CA ILE A 64 7.72 8.86 2.84
C ILE A 64 6.35 8.43 3.34
N CYS A 65 6.10 7.12 3.40
CA CYS A 65 4.95 6.56 4.09
C CYS A 65 5.29 6.31 5.57
N LEU A 66 4.54 6.93 6.47
CA LEU A 66 4.69 6.73 7.91
C LEU A 66 3.69 5.68 8.40
N VAL A 67 4.21 4.53 8.84
CA VAL A 67 3.40 3.45 9.40
C VAL A 67 3.56 3.42 10.91
N VAL A 68 2.45 3.62 11.63
CA VAL A 68 2.41 3.53 13.10
C VAL A 68 1.88 2.16 13.50
N SER A 69 2.69 1.41 14.25
CA SER A 69 2.35 0.07 14.75
C SER A 69 2.53 0.00 16.27
N PRO A 70 1.60 -0.63 17.01
CA PRO A 70 1.68 -0.70 18.47
C PRO A 70 2.73 -1.69 18.99
N LEU A 71 3.20 -2.64 18.17
CA LEU A 71 4.06 -3.74 18.62
C LEU A 71 5.35 -3.81 17.79
N ILE A 72 6.50 -3.78 18.48
CA ILE A 72 7.83 -3.94 17.87
C ILE A 72 7.94 -5.27 17.10
N ALA A 73 7.35 -6.35 17.64
CA ALA A 73 7.33 -7.65 16.96
C ALA A 73 6.68 -7.56 15.57
N LEU A 74 5.53 -6.89 15.47
CA LEU A 74 4.87 -6.68 14.19
C LEU A 74 5.70 -5.80 13.25
N MET A 75 6.38 -4.79 13.78
CA MET A 75 7.27 -3.94 12.97
C MET A 75 8.40 -4.77 12.35
N LYS A 76 9.06 -5.62 13.15
CA LYS A 76 10.14 -6.51 12.68
C LYS A 76 9.63 -7.47 11.61
N ASP A 77 8.48 -8.09 11.83
CA ASP A 77 7.88 -9.02 10.86
C ASP A 77 7.56 -8.33 9.53
N GLN A 78 7.09 -7.08 9.54
CA GLN A 78 6.84 -6.34 8.30
C GLN A 78 8.13 -5.96 7.56
N VAL A 79 9.19 -5.58 8.29
CA VAL A 79 10.49 -5.24 7.67
C VAL A 79 11.16 -6.47 7.07
N HIS A 80 11.07 -7.64 7.71
CA HIS A 80 11.64 -8.87 7.16
C HIS A 80 10.88 -9.44 5.94
N GLN A 81 9.62 -9.03 5.74
CA GLN A 81 8.78 -9.46 4.62
C GLN A 81 8.82 -8.51 3.42
N LEU A 82 9.45 -7.33 3.57
CA LEU A 82 9.76 -6.40 2.49
C LEU A 82 11.03 -6.85 1.76
#